data_AF-A0A954R579-F1
#
_entry.id   AF-A0A954R579-F1
#
_cell.length_a   1.000
_cell.length_b   1.000
_cell.length_c   1.000
_cell.angle_alpha   90.00
_cell.angle_beta   90.00
_cell.angle_gamma   90.00
#
_symmetry.space_group_name_H-M   'P 1'
#
loop_
_entity.id
_entity.type
_entity.pdbx_description
1 polymer ?
#
loop_
_entity_poly.entity_id
_entity_poly.type
_entity_poly.pdbx_seq_one_letter_code
_entity_poly.pdbx_strand_id
1 'polypeptide(L)'
;DRDAVRRRQEAGRAGDFDEVLVNAPVEVCEARDPKALYKLARAGKIRQFTGIDDPYEPPENPELTLDSAAHTPDVLADQVVQYLAARQLISAVE
;
A
#
# COMPACT_ATOMS: atom_id res chain seq x y z
N ASP A 1 -4.91 3.10 -12.41
CA ASP A 1 -5.63 4.13 -11.66
C ASP A 1 -6.42 3.45 -10.56
N ARG A 2 -6.11 3.80 -9.32
CA ARG A 2 -6.70 3.23 -8.10
C ARG A 2 -8.15 3.67 -7.91
N ASP A 3 -8.47 4.93 -8.21
CA ASP A 3 -9.81 5.48 -8.05
C ASP A 3 -10.78 4.84 -9.06
N ALA A 4 -10.30 4.53 -10.27
CA ALA A 4 -11.07 3.79 -11.25
C ALA A 4 -11.42 2.37 -10.77
N VAL A 5 -10.50 1.70 -10.06
CA VAL A 5 -10.76 0.38 -9.46
C VAL A 5 -11.80 0.50 -8.35
N ARG A 6 -11.63 1.44 -7.42
CA ARG A 6 -12.61 1.71 -6.34
C ARG A 6 -14.01 1.94 -6.91
N ARG A 7 -14.16 2.87 -7.87
CA ARG A 7 -15.46 3.18 -8.51
C ARG A 7 -16.12 1.94 -9.11
N ARG A 8 -15.34 1.06 -9.75
CA ARG A 8 -15.87 -0.15 -10.39
C ARG A 8 -16.39 -1.16 -9.36
N GLN A 9 -15.69 -1.36 -8.25
CA GLN A 9 -16.09 -2.32 -7.22
C GLN A 9 -17.30 -1.81 -6.43
N GLU A 10 -17.27 -0.54 -6.01
CA GLU A 10 -18.36 0.09 -5.27
C GLU A 10 -19.66 0.19 -6.09
N ALA A 11 -19.58 0.21 -7.43
CA ALA A 11 -20.75 0.16 -8.31
C ALA A 11 -21.50 -1.19 -8.27
N GLY A 12 -20.82 -2.28 -7.90
CA GLY A 12 -21.44 -3.59 -7.74
C GLY A 12 -22.15 -3.72 -6.40
N ARG A 13 -21.43 -3.41 -5.31
CA ARG A 13 -21.95 -3.39 -3.95
C ARG A 13 -21.07 -2.47 -3.11
N ALA A 14 -21.71 -1.54 -2.40
CA ALA A 14 -20.99 -0.60 -1.55
C ALA A 14 -20.28 -1.33 -0.40
N GLY A 15 -19.03 -0.98 -0.12
CA GLY A 15 -18.21 -1.56 0.94
C GLY A 15 -17.51 -2.88 0.60
N ASP A 16 -17.50 -3.27 -0.68
CA ASP A 16 -16.77 -4.44 -1.18
C ASP A 16 -15.31 -4.13 -1.53
N PHE A 17 -14.89 -2.87 -1.41
CA PHE A 17 -13.52 -2.46 -1.66
C PHE A 17 -12.92 -1.80 -0.41
N ASP A 18 -11.82 -2.38 0.06
CA ASP A 18 -10.98 -1.82 1.12
C ASP A 18 -9.61 -1.48 0.55
N GLU A 19 -9.22 -0.22 0.67
CA GLU A 19 -7.94 0.32 0.22
C GLU A 19 -6.95 0.37 1.37
N VAL A 20 -5.83 -0.32 1.19
CA VAL A 20 -4.76 -0.38 2.19
C VAL A 20 -3.57 0.46 1.71
N LEU A 21 -3.30 1.57 2.40
CA LEU A 21 -2.10 2.37 2.19
C LEU A 21 -0.93 1.76 2.97
N VAL A 22 0.01 1.14 2.25
CA VAL A 22 1.31 0.74 2.82
C VAL A 22 2.23 1.94 2.82
N ASN A 23 2.26 2.66 3.93
CA ASN A 23 3.00 3.91 4.07
C ASN A 23 4.46 3.63 4.47
N ALA A 24 5.39 4.24 3.74
CA ALA A 24 6.78 4.41 4.14
C ALA A 24 7.39 5.59 3.39
N PRO A 25 8.26 6.39 4.05
CA PRO A 25 9.05 7.40 3.35
C PRO A 25 9.88 6.79 2.22
N VAL A 26 10.03 7.53 1.12
CA VAL A 26 10.76 7.04 -0.06
C VAL A 26 12.21 6.68 0.27
N GLU A 27 12.81 7.36 1.23
CA GLU A 27 14.17 7.13 1.70
C GLU A 27 14.31 5.75 2.35
N VAL A 28 13.26 5.28 3.05
CA VAL A 28 13.23 3.94 3.65
C VAL A 28 13.09 2.88 2.56
N CYS A 29 12.26 3.13 1.56
CA CYS A 29 12.09 2.24 0.41
C CYS A 29 13.40 2.12 -0.40
N GLU A 30 14.05 3.25 -0.66
CA GLU A 30 15.34 3.34 -1.35
C GLU A 30 16.49 2.70 -0.56
N ALA A 31 16.49 2.80 0.77
CA ALA A 31 17.47 2.13 1.60
C ALA A 31 17.34 0.60 1.57
N ARG A 32 16.11 0.08 1.46
CA ARG A 32 15.84 -1.37 1.39
C ARG A 32 16.19 -1.97 0.03
N ASP A 33 15.85 -1.25 -1.05
CA ASP A 33 16.04 -1.56 -2.48
C ASP A 33 16.39 -3.03 -2.83
N PRO A 34 15.52 -4.00 -2.49
CA PRO A 34 15.85 -5.43 -2.58
C PRO A 34 16.07 -5.91 -4.02
N LYS A 35 15.60 -5.12 -5.00
CA LYS A 35 15.69 -5.39 -6.44
C LYS A 35 16.66 -4.46 -7.17
N ALA A 36 17.37 -3.59 -6.44
CA ALA A 36 18.25 -2.57 -7.00
C ALA A 36 17.56 -1.60 -8.01
N LEU A 37 16.25 -1.41 -7.92
CA LEU A 37 15.46 -0.58 -8.83
C LEU A 37 15.65 0.91 -8.56
N TYR A 38 15.67 1.32 -7.28
CA TYR A 38 15.96 2.71 -6.91
C TYR A 38 17.35 3.10 -7.40
N LYS A 39 18.35 2.22 -7.21
CA LYS A 39 19.71 2.42 -7.73
C LYS A 39 19.74 2.62 -9.25
N LEU A 40 19.00 1.81 -10.00
CA LEU A 40 18.92 1.92 -11.46
C LEU A 40 18.22 3.21 -11.91
N ALA A 41 17.16 3.61 -11.21
CA ALA A 41 16.42 4.84 -11.47
C ALA A 41 17.27 6.10 -11.17
N ARG A 42 17.98 6.13 -10.03
CA ARG A 42 18.96 7.20 -9.71
C ARG A 42 20.09 7.30 -10.72
N ALA A 43 20.48 6.17 -11.33
CA ALA A 43 21.46 6.13 -12.41
C ALA A 43 20.88 6.52 -13.79
N GLY A 44 19.61 6.90 -13.87
CA GLY A 44 18.93 7.31 -15.11
C GLY A 44 18.63 6.16 -16.08
N LYS A 45 18.76 4.90 -15.63
CA LYS A 45 18.50 3.70 -16.46
C LYS A 45 17.02 3.32 -16.49
N ILE A 46 16.26 3.75 -15.50
CA ILE A 46 14.80 3.63 -15.45
C ILE A 46 14.26 5.06 -15.37
N ARG A 47 13.26 5.36 -16.20
CA ARG A 47 12.54 6.64 -16.23
C ARG A 47 11.12 6.42 -15.74
N GLN A 48 10.46 7.48 -15.30
CA GLN A 48 9.09 7.46 -14.78
C GLN A 48 8.98 6.48 -13.60
N PHE A 49 9.97 6.55 -12.69
CA PHE A 49 10.04 5.75 -11.49
C PHE A 49 9.35 6.48 -10.34
N THR A 50 8.25 5.89 -9.87
CA THR A 50 7.43 6.44 -8.80
C THR A 50 8.25 6.69 -7.53
N GLY A 51 8.18 7.92 -7.00
CA GLY A 51 8.96 8.38 -5.86
C GLY A 51 10.33 9.00 -6.20
N ILE A 52 10.75 8.98 -7.47
CA ILE A 52 11.96 9.69 -7.94
C ILE A 52 11.59 10.77 -8.95
N ASP A 53 11.17 10.38 -10.15
CA ASP A 53 10.85 11.28 -11.28
C ASP A 53 9.38 11.22 -11.71
N ASP A 54 8.58 10.38 -11.04
CA ASP A 54 7.12 10.32 -11.16
C ASP A 54 6.49 10.39 -9.74
N PRO A 55 5.50 11.25 -9.47
CA PRO A 55 4.91 11.35 -8.13
C PRO A 55 4.11 10.10 -7.75
N TYR A 56 4.11 9.78 -6.45
CA TYR A 56 3.12 8.88 -5.88
C TYR A 56 1.93 9.71 -5.38
N GLU A 57 0.73 9.39 -5.84
CA GLU A 57 -0.50 10.01 -5.37
C GLU A 57 -1.10 9.13 -4.26
N PRO A 58 -0.90 9.43 -2.96
CA PRO A 58 -1.51 8.63 -1.90
C PRO A 58 -3.05 8.69 -1.96
N PRO A 59 -3.75 7.64 -1.52
CA PRO A 59 -5.20 7.70 -1.39
C PRO A 59 -5.61 8.77 -0.38
N GLU A 60 -6.68 9.51 -0.68
CA GLU A 60 -7.20 10.54 0.23
C GLU A 60 -7.84 9.93 1.48
N ASN A 61 -8.55 8.81 1.32
CA ASN A 61 -9.30 8.14 2.39
C ASN A 61 -9.12 6.61 2.33
N PRO A 62 -7.91 6.09 2.63
CA PRO A 62 -7.72 4.66 2.74
C PRO A 62 -8.46 4.11 3.96
N GLU A 63 -9.06 2.93 3.84
CA GLU A 63 -9.72 2.26 4.96
C GLU A 63 -8.73 1.72 6.00
N LEU A 64 -7.49 1.41 5.57
CA LEU A 64 -6.41 0.99 6.45
C LEU A 64 -5.09 1.62 6.02
N THR A 65 -4.34 2.18 6.97
CA THR A 65 -2.97 2.65 6.74
C THR A 65 -1.99 1.84 7.57
N LEU A 66 -0.95 1.31 6.92
CA LEU A 66 0.08 0.48 7.53
C LEU A 66 1.41 1.24 7.54
N ASP A 67 2.00 1.46 8.71
CA ASP A 67 3.34 2.04 8.81
C ASP A 67 4.42 0.96 8.61
N SER A 68 4.82 0.79 7.36
CA SER A 68 5.85 -0.18 6.98
C SER A 68 7.27 0.29 7.24
N ALA A 69 7.48 1.52 7.72
CA ALA A 69 8.78 1.97 8.21
C ALA A 69 9.01 1.54 9.66
N ALA A 70 7.96 1.50 10.48
CA ALA A 70 8.04 1.17 11.90
C ALA A 70 7.84 -0.31 12.24
N HIS A 71 7.15 -1.09 11.39
CA HIS A 71 6.74 -2.46 11.71
C HIS A 71 7.24 -3.50 10.71
N THR A 72 7.28 -4.76 11.14
CA THR A 72 7.62 -5.91 10.29
C THR A 72 6.41 -6.37 9.46
N PRO A 73 6.65 -7.10 8.35
CA PRO A 73 5.55 -7.65 7.54
C PRO A 73 4.55 -8.49 8.33
N ASP A 74 5.02 -9.32 9.28
CA ASP A 74 4.13 -10.16 10.10
C ASP A 74 3.18 -9.30 10.96
N VAL A 75 3.70 -8.26 11.61
CA VAL A 75 2.89 -7.33 12.42
C VAL A 75 1.86 -6.59 11.57
N LEU A 76 2.24 -6.18 10.36
CA LEU A 76 1.33 -5.49 9.44
C LEU A 76 0.29 -6.44 8.85
N ALA A 77 0.64 -7.70 8.60
CA ALA A 77 -0.31 -8.72 8.17
C ALA A 77 -1.34 -8.99 9.27
N ASP A 78 -0.92 -9.08 10.53
CA ASP A 78 -1.83 -9.22 11.67
C ASP A 78 -2.78 -8.02 11.78
N GLN A 79 -2.32 -6.80 11.51
CA GLN A 79 -3.19 -5.61 11.46
C GLN A 79 -4.27 -5.73 10.37
N VAL A 80 -3.92 -6.24 9.18
CA VAL A 80 -4.89 -6.48 8.11
C VAL A 80 -5.92 -7.54 8.53
N VAL A 81 -5.46 -8.63 9.15
CA VAL A 81 -6.35 -9.70 9.64
C VAL A 81 -7.31 -9.16 10.70
N GLN A 82 -6.80 -8.40 11.67
CA GLN A 82 -7.61 -7.78 12.73
C GLN A 82 -8.64 -6.79 12.15
N TYR A 83 -8.24 -6.00 11.15
CA TYR A 83 -9.14 -5.09 10.43
C TYR A 83 -10.30 -5.86 9.76
N LEU A 84 -10.00 -6.93 9.03
CA LEU A 84 -11.02 -7.76 8.35
C LEU A 84 -11.95 -8.46 9.34
N ALA A 85 -11.40 -8.96 10.46
CA ALA A 85 -12.18 -9.61 11.52
C ALA A 85 -13.11 -8.60 12.23
N ALA A 86 -12.64 -7.39 12.51
CA ALA A 86 -13.45 -6.32 13.10
C ALA A 86 -14.62 -5.90 12.19
N ARG A 87 -14.43 -5.99 10.86
CA ARG A 87 -15.47 -5.81 9.84
C ARG A 87 -16.36 -7.03 9.60
N GLN A 88 -16.12 -8.14 10.32
CA GLN A 88 -16.87 -9.40 10.19
C GLN A 88 -16.79 -10.00 8.78
N LEU A 89 -15.72 -9.70 8.03
CA LEU A 89 -15.46 -10.26 6.70
C LEU A 89 -14.78 -11.63 6.78
N ILE A 90 -14.07 -11.88 7.88
CA ILE A 90 -13.46 -13.17 8.22
C ILE A 90 -13.76 -13.51 9.68
N SER A 91 -13.62 -14.79 10.03
CA SER A 91 -13.63 -15.23 11.43
C SER A 91 -12.44 -14.65 12.18
N ALA A 92 -12.62 -14.36 13.48
CA ALA A 92 -11.50 -14.03 14.34
C ALA A 92 -10.49 -15.19 14.35
N VAL A 93 -9.20 -14.86 14.23
CA VAL A 93 -8.12 -15.83 14.38
C VAL A 93 -7.87 -16.00 15.87
N GLU A 94 -7.95 -17.24 16.38
CA GLU A 94 -7.59 -17.61 17.76
C GLU A 94 -6.08 -17.50 18.01
#